data_AF-A0A137QZZ3-F1
#
_entry.id   AF-A0A137QZZ3-F1
#
_cell.length_a   1.000
_cell.length_b   1.000
_cell.length_c   1.000
_cell.angle_alpha   90.00
_cell.angle_beta   90.00
_cell.angle_gamma   90.00
#
_symmetry.space_group_name_H-M   'P 1'
#
loop_
_entity.id
_entity.type
_entity.pdbx_description
1 polymer ?
#
loop_
_entity_poly.entity_id
_entity_poly.type
_entity_poly.pdbx_seq_one_letter_code
_entity_poly.pdbx_strand_id
1 'polypeptide(L)'
;WGHSTTSCKTEAIRCPQCSGPHSELHHRDYAGCCKGNSKADPPIPPTTMGKPCLHISICSNCRGKHVANDHKCKFWRHRFDADWFSRLHAKE
;
A
#
# COMPACT_ATOMS: atom_id res chain seq x y z
N TRP A 1 -10.71 0.83 7.01
CA TRP A 1 -11.06 2.24 6.78
C TRP A 1 -12.45 2.50 7.34
N GLY A 2 -12.76 3.75 7.73
CA GLY A 2 -14.09 4.13 8.22
C GLY A 2 -14.40 3.72 9.67
N HIS A 3 -13.38 3.41 10.47
CA HIS A 3 -13.54 3.11 11.91
C HIS A 3 -12.30 3.56 12.68
N SER A 4 -12.45 3.83 13.98
CA SER A 4 -11.36 4.33 14.83
C SER A 4 -10.21 3.31 14.96
N THR A 5 -9.00 3.79 15.21
CA THR A 5 -7.85 2.93 15.51
C THR A 5 -8.06 2.10 16.76
N THR A 6 -8.78 2.62 17.75
CA THR A 6 -9.12 1.93 19.00
C THR A 6 -10.01 0.71 18.77
N SER A 7 -10.88 0.76 17.75
CA SER A 7 -11.74 -0.36 17.36
C SER A 7 -11.09 -1.30 16.34
N CYS A 8 -9.99 -0.89 15.70
CA CYS A 8 -9.26 -1.67 14.69
C CYS A 8 -8.18 -2.55 15.35
N LYS A 9 -8.48 -3.83 15.60
CA LYS A 9 -7.49 -4.80 16.09
C LYS A 9 -6.67 -5.47 14.97
N THR A 10 -7.07 -5.28 13.73
CA THR A 10 -6.41 -5.88 12.57
C THR A 10 -5.24 -5.01 12.15
N GLU A 11 -4.01 -5.49 12.33
CA GLU A 11 -2.85 -4.89 11.65
C GLU A 11 -3.10 -4.92 10.14
N ALA A 12 -2.74 -3.85 9.45
CA ALA A 12 -2.85 -3.79 8.01
C ALA A 12 -1.88 -4.82 7.40
N ILE A 13 -2.36 -6.03 7.14
CA ILE A 13 -1.62 -7.08 6.41
C ILE A 13 -1.35 -6.62 4.95
N ARG A 14 -1.96 -5.51 4.50
CA ARG A 14 -1.73 -4.98 3.15
C ARG A 14 -0.68 -3.88 3.14
N CYS A 15 0.37 -4.09 2.35
CA CYS A 15 1.42 -3.11 2.14
C CYS A 15 0.84 -1.87 1.44
N PRO A 16 1.02 -0.64 1.96
CA PRO A 16 0.51 0.57 1.31
C PRO A 16 1.22 0.88 -0.03
N GLN A 17 2.40 0.30 -0.26
CA GLN A 17 3.21 0.55 -1.46
C GLN A 17 2.86 -0.34 -2.65
N CYS A 18 2.63 -1.64 -2.41
CA CYS A 18 2.33 -2.61 -3.48
C CYS A 18 1.04 -3.41 -3.27
N SER A 19 0.30 -3.16 -2.18
CA SER A 19 -0.93 -3.86 -1.83
C SER A 19 -0.78 -5.36 -1.54
N GLY A 20 0.46 -5.87 -1.46
CA GLY A 20 0.76 -7.26 -1.13
C GLY A 20 0.47 -7.62 0.33
N PRO A 21 0.37 -8.93 0.65
CA PRO A 21 0.02 -9.45 1.97
C PRO A 21 1.20 -9.41 2.96
N HIS A 22 1.78 -8.22 3.16
CA HIS A 22 2.88 -7.95 4.09
C HIS A 22 2.82 -6.49 4.57
N SER A 23 3.49 -6.18 5.67
CA SER A 23 3.56 -4.80 6.18
C SER A 23 4.50 -3.92 5.35
N GLU A 24 4.43 -2.60 5.52
CA GLU A 24 5.36 -1.67 4.86
C GLU A 24 6.82 -1.92 5.27
N LEU A 25 7.06 -2.27 6.53
CA LEU A 25 8.40 -2.58 7.05
C LEU A 25 9.06 -3.71 6.26
N HIS A 26 8.30 -4.77 5.97
CA HIS A 26 8.80 -5.93 5.23
C HIS A 26 8.61 -5.81 3.71
N HIS A 27 8.38 -4.58 3.20
CA HIS A 27 8.11 -4.38 1.78
C HIS A 27 9.22 -4.94 0.89
N ARG A 28 10.49 -4.67 1.22
CA ARG A 28 11.62 -5.10 0.40
C ARG A 28 11.81 -6.62 0.38
N ASP A 29 11.47 -7.30 1.48
CA ASP A 29 11.69 -8.74 1.63
C ASP A 29 10.65 -9.57 0.87
N TYR A 30 9.41 -9.08 0.83
CA TYR A 30 8.27 -9.83 0.28
C TYR A 30 7.76 -9.28 -1.06
N ALA A 31 7.94 -8.00 -1.37
CA ALA A 31 7.46 -7.47 -2.64
C ALA A 31 8.34 -8.00 -3.79
N GLY A 32 7.75 -8.78 -4.69
CA GLY A 32 8.47 -9.35 -5.83
C GLY A 32 9.19 -8.30 -6.69
N CYS A 33 8.64 -7.09 -6.78
CA CYS A 33 9.27 -5.96 -7.46
C CYS A 33 10.55 -5.42 -6.79
N CYS A 34 10.76 -5.68 -5.49
CA CYS A 34 11.88 -5.15 -4.72
C CYS A 34 12.86 -6.22 -4.24
N LYS A 35 12.39 -7.47 -4.12
CA LYS A 35 13.20 -8.63 -3.71
C LYS A 35 14.32 -8.97 -4.70
N GLY A 36 14.21 -8.52 -5.94
CA GLY A 36 15.08 -8.95 -7.02
C GLY A 36 14.76 -10.37 -7.50
N ASN A 37 15.42 -10.80 -8.56
CA ASN A 37 15.29 -12.13 -9.14
C ASN A 37 16.66 -12.60 -9.67
N SER A 38 17.36 -13.39 -8.88
CA SER A 38 18.65 -13.99 -9.26
C SER A 38 18.51 -15.06 -10.36
N LYS A 39 17.30 -15.56 -10.61
CA LYS A 39 17.00 -16.53 -11.67
C LYS A 39 16.58 -15.86 -12.99
N ALA A 40 16.45 -14.53 -13.03
CA ALA A 40 16.20 -13.81 -14.28
C ALA A 40 17.46 -13.77 -15.15
N ASP A 41 17.27 -13.61 -16.47
CA ASP A 41 18.34 -13.38 -17.43
C ASP A 41 18.08 -12.05 -18.16
N PRO A 42 18.83 -10.96 -17.85
CA PRO A 42 19.90 -10.89 -16.86
C PRO A 42 19.38 -10.89 -15.40
N PRO A 43 20.21 -11.26 -14.41
CA PRO A 43 19.82 -11.23 -13.00
C PRO A 43 19.36 -9.85 -12.54
N ILE A 44 18.22 -9.79 -11.85
CA ILE A 44 17.68 -8.53 -11.32
C ILE A 44 18.13 -8.40 -9.86
N PRO A 45 18.96 -7.41 -9.50
CA PRO A 45 19.38 -7.23 -8.12
C PRO A 45 18.21 -6.76 -7.23
N PRO A 46 18.20 -7.12 -5.94
CA PRO A 46 17.28 -6.53 -4.97
C PRO A 46 17.46 -5.01 -4.86
N THR A 47 16.39 -4.31 -4.50
CA THR A 47 16.47 -2.87 -4.24
C THR A 47 17.32 -2.62 -2.99
N THR A 48 18.41 -1.87 -3.14
CA THR A 48 19.33 -1.54 -2.03
C THR A 48 18.64 -0.76 -0.92
N MET A 49 19.10 -0.98 0.31
CA MET A 49 18.61 -0.25 1.48
C MET A 49 18.79 1.26 1.29
N GLY A 50 17.73 2.03 1.55
CA GLY A 50 17.73 3.49 1.36
C GLY A 50 17.41 3.98 -0.06
N LYS A 51 17.41 3.12 -1.09
CA LYS A 51 16.97 3.52 -2.44
C LYS A 51 15.44 3.40 -2.59
N PRO A 52 14.76 4.36 -3.25
CA PRO A 52 13.33 4.24 -3.49
C PRO A 52 13.03 2.98 -4.31
N CYS A 53 11.85 2.39 -4.08
CA CYS A 53 11.38 1.27 -4.88
C CYS A 53 11.30 1.68 -6.36
N LEU A 54 11.78 0.81 -7.26
CA LEU A 54 11.82 1.12 -8.70
C LEU A 54 10.45 1.08 -9.38
N HIS A 55 9.41 0.63 -8.66
CA HIS A 55 8.04 0.58 -9.19
C HIS A 55 7.26 1.83 -8.82
N ILE A 56 6.39 2.26 -9.72
CA ILE A 56 5.43 3.33 -9.45
C ILE A 56 4.40 2.77 -8.47
N SER A 57 4.29 3.39 -7.30
CA SER A 57 3.25 3.03 -6.34
C SER A 57 1.88 3.35 -6.90
N ILE A 58 0.99 2.35 -6.93
CA ILE A 58 -0.41 2.50 -7.29
C ILE A 58 -1.25 2.29 -6.04
N CYS A 59 -2.05 3.29 -5.70
CA CYS A 59 -2.89 3.25 -4.51
C CYS A 59 -3.97 2.17 -4.66
N SER A 60 -4.02 1.21 -3.73
CA SER A 60 -5.07 0.19 -3.71
C SER A 60 -6.48 0.76 -3.61
N ASN A 61 -6.63 1.91 -2.94
CA ASN A 61 -7.94 2.48 -2.66
C ASN A 61 -8.50 3.30 -3.84
N CYS A 62 -7.69 4.18 -4.44
CA CYS A 62 -8.15 5.09 -5.51
C CYS A 62 -7.49 4.88 -6.87
N ARG A 63 -6.58 3.91 -6.99
CA ARG A 63 -5.80 3.62 -8.21
C ARG A 63 -4.92 4.77 -8.71
N GLY A 64 -4.72 5.82 -7.90
CA GLY A 64 -3.80 6.92 -8.21
C GLY A 64 -2.33 6.52 -8.12
N LYS A 65 -1.45 7.31 -8.77
CA LYS A 65 0.02 7.15 -8.74
C LYS A 65 0.64 7.64 -7.43
N HIS A 66 0.24 7.04 -6.31
CA HIS A 66 0.74 7.30 -4.96
C HIS A 66 0.53 6.07 -4.07
N VAL A 67 1.17 6.03 -2.91
CA VAL A 67 1.00 4.98 -1.89
C VAL A 67 -0.32 5.13 -1.14
N ALA A 68 -0.93 4.05 -0.67
CA ALA A 68 -2.25 4.10 -0.03
C ALA A 68 -2.30 4.89 1.29
N ASN A 69 -1.14 5.14 1.91
CA ASN A 69 -0.99 5.97 3.11
C ASN A 69 -0.60 7.44 2.81
N ASP A 70 -0.57 7.86 1.54
CA ASP A 70 -0.32 9.25 1.16
C ASP A 70 -1.45 10.15 1.65
N HIS A 71 -1.10 11.27 2.28
CA HIS A 71 -2.06 12.25 2.80
C HIS A 71 -2.90 12.92 1.69
N LYS A 72 -2.41 12.89 0.45
CA LYS A 72 -3.15 13.34 -0.74
C LYS A 72 -4.24 12.36 -1.17
N CYS A 73 -4.22 11.11 -0.69
CA CYS A 73 -5.24 10.14 -1.02
C CYS A 73 -6.57 10.48 -0.34
N LYS A 74 -7.66 10.57 -1.11
CA LYS A 74 -9.01 10.83 -0.56
C LYS A 74 -9.41 9.82 0.52
N PHE A 75 -9.10 8.53 0.31
CA PHE A 75 -9.38 7.47 1.26
C PHE A 75 -8.56 7.61 2.55
N TRP A 76 -7.31 8.06 2.44
CA TRP A 76 -6.49 8.33 3.61
C TRP A 76 -7.00 9.53 4.41
N ARG A 77 -7.44 10.59 3.71
CA ARG A 77 -8.02 11.78 4.34
C ARG A 77 -9.27 11.45 5.15
N HIS A 78 -10.13 10.57 4.62
CA HIS A 78 -11.36 10.12 5.26
C HIS A 78 -11.20 8.81 6.06
N ARG A 79 -9.97 8.44 6.44
CA ARG A 79 -9.70 7.08 6.97
C ARG A 79 -10.48 6.68 8.21
N PHE A 80 -10.94 7.65 8.99
CA PHE A 80 -11.75 7.47 10.19
C PHE A 80 -13.19 7.95 10.04
N ASP A 81 -13.57 8.42 8.84
CA ASP A 81 -14.88 9.00 8.53
C ASP A 81 -15.78 7.90 7.96
N ALA A 82 -16.51 7.21 8.84
CA ALA A 82 -17.43 6.14 8.48
C ALA A 82 -18.50 6.62 7.49
N ASP A 83 -19.07 7.80 7.75
CA ASP A 83 -20.14 8.36 6.93
C ASP A 83 -19.69 8.65 5.50
N TRP A 84 -18.44 9.08 5.31
CA TRP A 84 -17.88 9.25 3.97
C TRP A 84 -17.82 7.93 3.19
N PHE A 85 -17.43 6.83 3.83
CA PHE A 85 -17.45 5.51 3.20
C PHE A 85 -18.88 5.04 2.89
N SER A 86 -19.83 5.24 3.81
CA SER A 86 -21.25 4.92 3.57
C SER A 86 -21.82 5.69 2.37
N ARG A 87 -21.51 6.99 2.26
CA ARG A 87 -21.91 7.82 1.10
C ARG A 87 -21.21 7.41 -0.19
N LEU A 88 -19.99 6.87 -0.12
CA LEU A 88 -19.25 6.40 -1.29
C LEU A 88 -19.90 5.12 -1.85
N HIS A 89 -20.18 4.13 -1.01
CA HIS A 89 -20.80 2.88 -1.44
C HIS A 89 -22.26 3.03 -1.86
N ALA A 90 -22.99 4.03 -1.33
CA ALA A 90 -24.36 4.32 -1.77
C ALA A 90 -24.45 4.95 -3.18
N LYS A 91 -23.31 5.31 -3.78
CA LYS A 91 -23.21 5.92 -5.12
C LYS A 91 -22.65 4.98 -6.17
N GLU A 92 -22.20 3.78 -5.78
CA GLU A 92 -21.74 2.71 -6.66
C GLU A 92 -22.90 1.75 -6.97
#